data_AF-A0A848GKI9-F1
#
_entry.id   AF-A0A848GKI9-F1
#
_cell.length_a   1.000
_cell.length_b   1.000
_cell.length_c   1.000
_cell.angle_alpha   90.00
_cell.angle_beta   90.00
_cell.angle_gamma   90.00
#
_symmetry.space_group_name_H-M   'P 1'
#
loop_
_entity.id
_entity.type
_entity.pdbx_description
1 polymer ?
#
loop_
_entity_poly.entity_id
_entity_poly.type
_entity_poly.pdbx_seq_one_letter_code
_entity_poly.pdbx_strand_id
1 'polypeptide(L)'
;MANLKITDLIADLAKTQNRWKARETAVSQLSEDQQSALLGVVVNTAELATVMKPVAGAAPVANYATAVDWRNRNGNHVTPVKDQGGCGSCVSFCTTSVTEAMASIEHGQLLDLSEADLHFCSNHGANCGGWWPTDAFSQIKTRGIPDEPCFPYATAFPDNNIWKQPPHCTIGPNRDARAVKITNSTTLANVIDRKNYISANGPVSAVMHVYEDFFAYADGVYSHVSGADKGLHCVTVIGYSEAEHCWICKNSWGTGWGQGGFFKIAYGQAGIDTEFPFWTASGVVLPQQQHAWYGYENLGGLLSSRPNAVSWSANRIDVVVRGMDSAVYHKWWNGTSWQGWESLGGQIQGAPAICSWQNGRLDVFAVGLNHHLWHRYYQGGWSNWEDLGGMLSSEPACVSWGPNRIDIFARGMNSSMWHLWYDGTWHGWEDLGGVITSAPAVSSWASGRLDCFARGTDNKLWHKWFDKGWSNWENLQSEMFDSPAAVSWGPNRIDVFFPGQNYNMMHKWWDGKAWSGDENLGGILSSAVGVSSWQAGRLDCFVEGTDSAMYHKWYV
;
A
#
# COMPACT_ATOMS: atom_id res chain seq x y z
N MET A 1 -24.07 42.07 -19.81
CA MET A 1 -25.35 41.60 -19.24
C MET A 1 -25.17 41.62 -17.72
N ALA A 2 -26.21 41.95 -16.94
CA ALA A 2 -26.07 41.99 -15.49
C ALA A 2 -25.90 40.56 -14.95
N ASN A 3 -24.93 40.32 -14.08
CA ASN A 3 -24.70 39.01 -13.46
C ASN A 3 -25.94 38.54 -12.68
N LEU A 4 -26.23 37.25 -12.78
CA LEU A 4 -27.34 36.60 -12.07
C LEU A 4 -27.20 36.88 -10.57
N LYS A 5 -28.23 37.50 -9.97
CA LYS A 5 -28.28 37.71 -8.52
C LYS A 5 -28.78 36.45 -7.83
N ILE A 6 -27.95 35.85 -6.99
CA ILE A 6 -28.29 34.61 -6.27
C ILE A 6 -29.53 34.80 -5.38
N THR A 7 -29.74 35.99 -4.82
CA THR A 7 -30.95 36.31 -4.04
C THR A 7 -32.23 36.18 -4.87
N ASP A 8 -32.17 36.60 -6.14
CA ASP A 8 -33.31 36.56 -7.05
C ASP A 8 -33.56 35.12 -7.49
N LEU A 9 -32.49 34.36 -7.80
CA LEU A 9 -32.56 32.92 -8.07
C LEU A 9 -33.19 32.14 -6.91
N ILE A 10 -32.79 32.40 -5.67
CA ILE A 10 -33.36 31.76 -4.48
C ILE A 10 -34.86 32.07 -4.38
N ALA A 11 -35.24 33.33 -4.56
CA ALA A 11 -36.63 33.75 -4.50
C ALA A 11 -37.47 33.09 -5.61
N ASP A 12 -36.91 32.91 -6.81
CA ASP A 12 -37.61 32.30 -7.94
C ASP A 12 -37.74 30.79 -7.79
N LEU A 13 -36.69 30.10 -7.32
CA LEU A 13 -36.72 28.68 -6.97
C LEU A 13 -37.71 28.38 -5.84
N ALA A 14 -38.01 29.33 -4.96
CA ALA A 14 -39.00 29.15 -3.89
C ALA A 14 -40.46 29.31 -4.37
N LYS A 15 -40.70 30.11 -5.42
CA LYS A 15 -42.04 30.34 -5.99
C LYS A 15 -42.46 29.23 -6.94
N THR A 16 -41.50 28.70 -7.67
CA THR A 16 -41.66 27.59 -8.60
C THR A 16 -41.45 26.31 -7.80
N GLN A 17 -42.25 25.26 -7.95
CA GLN A 17 -42.06 23.99 -7.21
C GLN A 17 -40.83 23.21 -7.73
N ASN A 18 -39.68 23.90 -7.81
CA ASN A 18 -38.43 23.38 -8.30
C ASN A 18 -37.84 22.38 -7.32
N ARG A 19 -37.06 21.45 -7.87
CA ARG A 19 -36.57 20.28 -7.15
C ARG A 19 -35.20 20.50 -6.50
N TRP A 20 -34.66 21.71 -6.58
CA TRP A 20 -33.33 22.07 -6.09
C TRP A 20 -33.31 23.43 -5.43
N LYS A 21 -32.24 23.67 -4.66
CA LYS A 21 -32.02 24.90 -3.89
C LYS A 21 -30.69 25.51 -4.29
N ALA A 22 -30.68 26.84 -4.41
CA ALA A 22 -29.47 27.61 -4.58
C ALA A 22 -28.97 28.17 -3.25
N ARG A 23 -27.66 28.40 -3.15
CA ARG A 23 -27.01 29.20 -2.11
C ARG A 23 -25.79 29.88 -2.70
N GLU A 24 -25.25 30.84 -1.97
CA GLU A 24 -23.92 31.36 -2.28
C GLU A 24 -22.87 30.29 -1.95
N THR A 25 -22.07 29.91 -2.93
CA THR A 25 -21.02 28.88 -2.84
C THR A 25 -19.65 29.50 -3.09
N ALA A 26 -18.58 28.77 -2.76
CA ALA A 26 -17.22 29.18 -3.12
C ALA A 26 -17.05 29.43 -4.63
N VAL A 27 -17.81 28.71 -5.48
CA VAL A 27 -17.75 28.85 -6.95
C VAL A 27 -18.59 30.01 -7.45
N SER A 28 -19.77 30.26 -6.87
CA SER A 28 -20.62 31.37 -7.29
C SER A 28 -20.02 32.74 -6.94
N GLN A 29 -19.06 32.78 -6.01
CA GLN A 29 -18.31 33.98 -5.60
C GLN A 29 -17.09 34.28 -6.49
N LEU A 30 -16.70 33.34 -7.35
CA LEU A 30 -15.60 33.52 -8.28
C LEU A 30 -15.93 34.59 -9.33
N SER A 31 -14.89 35.24 -9.88
CA SER A 31 -15.06 36.09 -11.05
C SER A 31 -15.50 35.27 -12.28
N GLU A 32 -16.04 35.94 -13.30
CA GLU A 32 -16.44 35.28 -14.55
C GLU A 32 -15.27 34.53 -15.22
N ASP A 33 -14.07 35.09 -15.18
CA ASP A 33 -12.86 34.45 -15.72
C ASP A 33 -12.49 33.19 -14.92
N GLN A 34 -12.60 33.24 -13.59
CA GLN A 34 -12.34 32.10 -12.71
C GLN A 34 -13.40 31.01 -12.88
N GLN A 35 -14.67 31.37 -13.06
CA GLN A 35 -15.73 30.43 -13.38
C GLN A 35 -15.49 29.76 -14.74
N SER A 36 -15.08 30.53 -15.73
CA SER A 36 -14.76 30.01 -17.07
C SER A 36 -13.56 29.07 -17.04
N ALA A 37 -12.56 29.33 -16.19
CA ALA A 37 -11.39 28.46 -16.03
C ALA A 37 -11.73 27.06 -15.50
N LEU A 38 -12.90 26.86 -14.86
CA LEU A 38 -13.36 25.55 -14.41
C LEU A 38 -13.85 24.66 -15.56
N LEU A 39 -14.18 25.25 -16.71
CA LEU A 39 -14.88 24.62 -17.82
C LEU A 39 -13.89 24.19 -18.91
N GLY A 40 -13.47 22.93 -18.82
CA GLY A 40 -12.32 22.39 -19.56
C GLY A 40 -12.64 21.33 -20.61
N VAL A 41 -13.86 21.28 -21.13
CA VAL A 41 -14.21 20.31 -22.18
C VAL A 41 -13.99 20.93 -23.57
N VAL A 42 -13.17 20.27 -24.38
CA VAL A 42 -12.99 20.63 -25.80
C VAL A 42 -13.69 19.59 -26.67
N VAL A 43 -14.73 20.02 -27.40
CA VAL A 43 -15.61 19.11 -28.14
C VAL A 43 -14.95 18.56 -29.40
N ASN A 44 -14.91 17.25 -29.53
CA ASN A 44 -14.65 16.58 -30.81
C ASN A 44 -15.97 16.38 -31.57
N THR A 45 -16.29 17.31 -32.46
CA THR A 45 -17.59 17.32 -33.17
C THR A 45 -17.77 16.12 -34.10
N ALA A 46 -16.69 15.62 -34.72
CA ALA A 46 -16.74 14.47 -35.62
C ALA A 46 -17.04 13.17 -34.86
N GLU A 47 -16.40 12.99 -33.70
CA GLU A 47 -16.67 11.85 -32.83
C GLU A 47 -18.08 11.94 -32.25
N LEU A 48 -18.47 13.11 -31.73
CA LEU A 48 -19.79 13.32 -31.14
C LEU A 48 -20.91 13.00 -32.14
N ALA A 49 -20.79 13.50 -33.38
CA ALA A 49 -21.74 13.21 -34.45
C ALA A 49 -21.75 11.74 -34.86
N THR A 50 -20.69 10.97 -34.57
CA THR A 50 -20.63 9.54 -34.86
C THR A 50 -21.28 8.73 -33.75
N VAL A 51 -20.97 9.05 -32.49
CA VAL A 51 -21.45 8.31 -31.32
C VAL A 51 -22.94 8.58 -31.04
N MET A 52 -23.41 9.81 -31.26
CA MET A 52 -24.79 10.20 -30.99
C MET A 52 -25.74 9.92 -32.16
N LYS A 53 -25.27 9.31 -33.25
CA LYS A 53 -26.15 8.88 -34.34
C LYS A 53 -27.09 7.78 -33.86
N PRO A 54 -28.40 7.86 -34.17
CA PRO A 54 -29.32 6.77 -33.88
C PRO A 54 -28.86 5.48 -34.57
N VAL A 55 -28.67 4.42 -33.79
CA VAL A 55 -28.34 3.10 -34.32
C VAL A 55 -29.64 2.42 -34.75
N ALA A 56 -29.68 1.92 -36.00
CA ALA A 56 -30.81 1.14 -36.48
C ALA A 56 -30.80 -0.25 -35.80
N GLY A 57 -31.76 -0.52 -34.93
CA GLY A 57 -31.86 -1.78 -34.19
C GLY A 57 -33.00 -1.77 -33.16
N ALA A 58 -33.23 -2.92 -32.52
CA ALA A 58 -34.17 -3.01 -31.40
C ALA A 58 -33.65 -2.20 -30.21
N ALA A 59 -34.54 -1.47 -29.53
CA ALA A 59 -34.19 -0.72 -28.33
C ALA A 59 -33.62 -1.69 -27.26
N PRO A 60 -32.58 -1.29 -26.53
CA PRO A 60 -32.01 -2.10 -25.46
C PRO A 60 -33.05 -2.46 -24.40
N VAL A 61 -32.94 -3.69 -23.88
CA VAL A 61 -33.81 -4.15 -22.79
C VAL A 61 -33.34 -3.56 -21.47
N ALA A 62 -34.28 -2.99 -20.71
CA ALA A 62 -34.00 -2.46 -19.38
C ALA A 62 -33.73 -3.62 -18.41
N ASN A 63 -32.50 -3.69 -17.89
CA ASN A 63 -32.06 -4.68 -16.91
C ASN A 63 -31.18 -3.99 -15.85
N TYR A 64 -31.79 -3.03 -15.15
CA TYR A 64 -31.10 -2.16 -14.22
C TYR A 64 -31.93 -1.94 -12.95
N ALA A 65 -31.27 -1.74 -11.81
CA ALA A 65 -31.92 -1.45 -10.53
C ALA A 65 -32.64 -0.08 -10.55
N THR A 66 -33.66 0.11 -9.71
CA THR A 66 -34.40 1.38 -9.64
C THR A 66 -33.62 2.55 -9.04
N ALA A 67 -32.51 2.26 -8.34
CA ALA A 67 -31.56 3.26 -7.85
C ALA A 67 -30.18 2.63 -7.69
N VAL A 68 -29.15 3.42 -7.96
CA VAL A 68 -27.75 3.05 -7.80
C VAL A 68 -27.00 4.23 -7.20
N ASP A 69 -26.18 3.99 -6.19
CA ASP A 69 -25.19 4.93 -5.68
C ASP A 69 -23.94 4.13 -5.31
N TRP A 70 -22.86 4.29 -6.10
CA TRP A 70 -21.61 3.53 -5.91
C TRP A 70 -20.84 3.91 -4.63
N ARG A 71 -21.33 4.90 -3.86
CA ARG A 71 -20.85 5.15 -2.49
C ARG A 71 -21.36 4.13 -1.48
N ASN A 72 -22.47 3.44 -1.79
CA ASN A 72 -23.18 2.55 -0.88
C ASN A 72 -23.64 1.27 -1.59
N ARG A 73 -22.72 0.60 -2.30
CA ARG A 73 -23.05 -0.59 -3.10
C ARG A 73 -22.06 -1.73 -2.83
N ASN A 74 -22.29 -2.43 -1.72
CA ASN A 74 -21.35 -3.40 -1.13
C ASN A 74 -20.02 -2.76 -0.67
N GLY A 75 -20.08 -1.48 -0.29
CA GLY A 75 -18.93 -0.67 0.07
C GLY A 75 -19.01 0.70 -0.59
N ASN A 76 -18.01 1.52 -0.30
CA ASN A 76 -17.79 2.79 -0.98
C ASN A 76 -16.73 2.61 -2.06
N HIS A 77 -17.12 2.81 -3.32
CA HIS A 77 -16.23 2.73 -4.49
C HIS A 77 -15.88 4.10 -5.06
N VAL A 78 -16.20 5.18 -4.36
CA VAL A 78 -15.98 6.56 -4.83
C VAL A 78 -15.02 7.27 -3.87
N THR A 79 -13.90 7.74 -4.41
CA THR A 79 -12.90 8.53 -3.68
C THR A 79 -13.46 9.87 -3.21
N PRO A 80 -12.87 10.51 -2.19
CA PRO A 80 -13.22 11.86 -1.77
C PRO A 80 -13.19 12.88 -2.94
N VAL A 81 -13.97 13.95 -2.80
CA VAL A 81 -13.97 15.05 -3.78
C VAL A 81 -12.66 15.83 -3.69
N LYS A 82 -12.03 16.07 -4.85
CA LYS A 82 -10.85 16.92 -5.03
C LYS A 82 -11.25 18.27 -5.66
N ASP A 83 -10.30 19.20 -5.70
CA ASP A 83 -10.48 20.55 -6.24
C ASP A 83 -9.50 20.82 -7.40
N GLN A 84 -10.06 21.06 -8.59
CA GLN A 84 -9.30 21.34 -9.80
C GLN A 84 -8.75 22.78 -9.86
N GLY A 85 -9.23 23.68 -9.00
CA GLY A 85 -8.82 25.08 -8.98
C GLY A 85 -9.09 25.83 -10.29
N GLY A 86 -8.28 26.84 -10.58
CA GLY A 86 -8.42 27.73 -11.75
C GLY A 86 -7.87 27.14 -13.04
N CYS A 87 -8.14 25.87 -13.31
CA CYS A 87 -7.59 25.13 -14.44
C CYS A 87 -8.67 24.29 -15.15
N GLY A 88 -8.64 24.24 -16.48
CA GLY A 88 -9.57 23.49 -17.34
C GLY A 88 -9.37 21.96 -17.30
N SER A 89 -9.06 21.40 -16.14
CA SER A 89 -8.65 20.00 -15.96
C SER A 89 -9.79 19.04 -15.62
N CYS A 90 -11.06 19.51 -15.62
CA CYS A 90 -12.24 18.73 -15.27
C CYS A 90 -12.33 17.34 -15.91
N VAL A 91 -11.91 17.20 -17.16
CA VAL A 91 -11.91 15.92 -17.89
C VAL A 91 -10.90 14.95 -17.30
N SER A 92 -9.72 15.43 -16.91
CA SER A 92 -8.72 14.60 -16.22
C SER A 92 -9.23 14.17 -14.85
N PHE A 93 -9.81 15.06 -14.04
CA PHE A 93 -10.43 14.70 -12.77
C PHE A 93 -11.55 13.67 -12.93
N CYS A 94 -12.43 13.87 -13.89
CA CYS A 94 -13.55 12.97 -14.13
C CYS A 94 -13.08 11.58 -14.59
N THR A 95 -12.17 11.49 -15.56
CA THR A 95 -11.68 10.21 -16.08
C THR A 95 -10.77 9.47 -15.10
N THR A 96 -9.97 10.20 -14.31
CA THR A 96 -9.23 9.63 -13.17
C THR A 96 -10.20 9.05 -12.13
N SER A 97 -11.23 9.81 -11.72
CA SER A 97 -12.20 9.32 -10.72
C SER A 97 -12.99 8.11 -11.20
N VAL A 98 -13.27 7.98 -12.50
CA VAL A 98 -13.85 6.74 -13.07
C VAL A 98 -12.86 5.58 -12.95
N THR A 99 -11.59 5.81 -13.28
CA THR A 99 -10.54 4.77 -13.21
C THR A 99 -10.32 4.27 -11.78
N GLU A 100 -10.29 5.19 -10.80
CA GLU A 100 -10.21 4.85 -9.37
C GLU A 100 -11.41 4.01 -8.92
N ALA A 101 -12.63 4.38 -9.32
CA ALA A 101 -13.83 3.64 -8.96
C ALA A 101 -13.83 2.24 -9.56
N MET A 102 -13.42 2.11 -10.82
CA MET A 102 -13.30 0.80 -11.46
C MET A 102 -12.20 -0.06 -10.83
N ALA A 103 -11.10 0.52 -10.35
CA ALA A 103 -10.07 -0.22 -9.61
C ALA A 103 -10.63 -0.81 -8.31
N SER A 104 -11.48 -0.04 -7.62
CA SER A 104 -12.17 -0.49 -6.41
C SER A 104 -13.16 -1.61 -6.70
N ILE A 105 -13.92 -1.51 -7.80
CA ILE A 105 -14.93 -2.51 -8.18
C ILE A 105 -14.29 -3.80 -8.69
N GLU A 106 -13.26 -3.71 -9.52
CA GLU A 106 -12.64 -4.87 -10.18
C GLU A 106 -11.61 -5.58 -9.29
N HIS A 107 -10.90 -4.84 -8.42
CA HIS A 107 -9.78 -5.36 -7.63
C HIS A 107 -9.91 -5.14 -6.12
N GLY A 108 -10.97 -4.48 -5.65
CA GLY A 108 -11.13 -4.14 -4.23
C GLY A 108 -10.15 -3.06 -3.74
N GLN A 109 -9.50 -2.32 -4.64
CA GLN A 109 -8.51 -1.30 -4.30
C GLN A 109 -9.04 0.11 -4.61
N LEU A 110 -9.32 0.89 -3.56
CA LEU A 110 -9.62 2.30 -3.71
C LEU A 110 -8.29 3.07 -3.82
N LEU A 111 -7.99 3.57 -5.02
CA LEU A 111 -6.73 4.24 -5.34
C LEU A 111 -6.91 5.75 -5.32
N ASP A 112 -5.84 6.47 -4.98
CA ASP A 112 -5.72 7.92 -5.12
C ASP A 112 -4.71 8.20 -6.25
N LEU A 113 -5.21 8.57 -7.43
CA LEU A 113 -4.43 8.72 -8.66
C LEU A 113 -4.14 10.18 -8.99
N SER A 114 -3.02 10.44 -9.66
CA SER A 114 -2.55 11.78 -9.98
C SER A 114 -3.23 12.38 -11.21
N GLU A 115 -4.18 13.30 -11.00
CA GLU A 115 -4.75 14.10 -12.08
C GLU A 115 -3.72 15.00 -12.76
N ALA A 116 -2.70 15.47 -12.01
CA ALA A 116 -1.64 16.30 -12.55
C ALA A 116 -0.76 15.54 -13.55
N ASP A 117 -0.43 14.28 -13.28
CA ASP A 117 0.29 13.45 -14.23
C ASP A 117 -0.53 13.19 -15.50
N LEU A 118 -1.83 12.89 -15.36
CA LEU A 118 -2.70 12.70 -16.53
C LEU A 118 -2.86 13.97 -17.34
N HIS A 119 -2.99 15.14 -16.70
CA HIS A 119 -3.30 16.39 -17.40
C HIS A 119 -2.05 17.11 -17.92
N PHE A 120 -1.00 17.26 -17.10
CA PHE A 120 0.14 18.11 -17.46
C PHE A 120 1.29 17.34 -18.14
N CYS A 121 1.41 16.04 -17.86
CA CYS A 121 2.53 15.20 -18.31
C CYS A 121 2.18 14.20 -19.42
N SER A 122 0.94 14.23 -19.90
CA SER A 122 0.48 13.44 -21.05
C SER A 122 0.59 14.25 -22.34
N ASN A 123 0.06 13.70 -23.44
CA ASN A 123 -0.04 14.42 -24.71
C ASN A 123 -0.92 15.69 -24.66
N HIS A 124 -1.67 15.94 -23.57
CA HIS A 124 -2.35 17.21 -23.35
C HIS A 124 -1.38 18.39 -23.18
N GLY A 125 -0.29 18.15 -22.44
CA GLY A 125 0.73 19.14 -22.13
C GLY A 125 0.45 20.00 -20.89
N ALA A 126 1.49 20.67 -20.41
CA ALA A 126 1.49 21.45 -19.18
C ALA A 126 0.85 22.84 -19.36
N ASN A 127 -0.47 22.85 -19.56
CA ASN A 127 -1.28 24.06 -19.63
C ASN A 127 -2.66 23.79 -19.00
N CYS A 128 -3.48 24.83 -18.88
CA CYS A 128 -4.85 24.73 -18.33
C CYS A 128 -5.95 24.81 -19.40
N GLY A 129 -5.59 24.42 -20.63
CA GLY A 129 -6.56 24.05 -21.64
C GLY A 129 -7.35 22.80 -21.24
N GLY A 130 -8.34 22.51 -22.06
CA GLY A 130 -9.20 21.34 -21.91
C GLY A 130 -8.93 20.29 -22.97
N TRP A 131 -9.57 19.12 -22.82
CA TRP A 131 -9.57 18.07 -23.85
C TRP A 131 -10.83 17.21 -23.80
N TRP A 132 -10.99 16.33 -24.78
CA TRP A 132 -12.15 15.45 -24.90
C TRP A 132 -11.98 14.18 -24.04
N PRO A 133 -13.04 13.61 -23.41
CA PRO A 133 -12.89 12.42 -22.56
C PRO A 133 -12.25 11.21 -23.26
N THR A 134 -12.49 11.01 -24.56
CA THR A 134 -11.86 9.92 -25.33
C THR A 134 -10.34 10.06 -25.37
N ASP A 135 -9.82 11.28 -25.48
CA ASP A 135 -8.38 11.53 -25.51
C ASP A 135 -7.75 11.22 -24.15
N ALA A 136 -8.41 11.62 -23.06
CA ALA A 136 -7.98 11.31 -21.70
C ALA A 136 -7.97 9.78 -21.46
N PHE A 137 -9.06 9.06 -21.76
CA PHE A 137 -9.09 7.61 -21.63
C PHE A 137 -8.07 6.89 -22.52
N SER A 138 -7.75 7.44 -23.70
CA SER A 138 -6.67 6.93 -24.56
C SER A 138 -5.29 7.05 -23.87
N GLN A 139 -5.03 8.15 -23.17
CA GLN A 139 -3.82 8.30 -22.36
C GLN A 139 -3.79 7.33 -21.18
N ILE A 140 -4.92 7.13 -20.49
CA ILE A 140 -5.03 6.15 -19.39
C ILE A 140 -4.78 4.73 -19.90
N LYS A 141 -5.29 4.39 -21.09
CA LYS A 141 -5.05 3.09 -21.71
C LYS A 141 -3.59 2.85 -22.10
N THR A 142 -2.95 3.85 -22.70
CA THR A 142 -1.60 3.69 -23.29
C THR A 142 -0.49 3.95 -22.28
N ARG A 143 -0.56 5.09 -21.59
CA ARG A 143 0.44 5.58 -20.63
C ARG A 143 0.09 5.22 -19.18
N GLY A 144 -1.19 5.18 -18.84
CA GLY A 144 -1.68 4.99 -17.47
C GLY A 144 -1.62 6.26 -16.63
N ILE A 145 -1.93 6.15 -15.34
CA ILE A 145 -1.85 7.22 -14.34
C ILE A 145 -1.14 6.66 -13.09
N PRO A 146 -0.09 7.30 -12.56
CA PRO A 146 0.48 6.91 -11.27
C PRO A 146 -0.43 7.38 -10.12
N ASP A 147 -0.10 6.97 -8.91
CA ASP A 147 -0.72 7.46 -7.69
C ASP A 147 -0.39 8.95 -7.38
N GLU A 148 -1.26 9.61 -6.62
CA GLU A 148 -1.18 11.04 -6.29
C GLU A 148 0.19 11.49 -5.74
N PRO A 149 0.88 10.73 -4.87
CA PRO A 149 2.23 11.11 -4.41
C PRO A 149 3.29 11.20 -5.51
N CYS A 150 3.07 10.57 -6.66
CA CYS A 150 4.00 10.65 -7.79
C CYS A 150 4.06 12.07 -8.37
N PHE A 151 2.92 12.74 -8.46
CA PHE A 151 2.83 14.14 -8.85
C PHE A 151 1.57 14.79 -8.25
N PRO A 152 1.65 15.38 -7.05
CA PRO A 152 0.49 15.96 -6.39
C PRO A 152 -0.08 17.16 -7.17
N TYR A 153 -1.41 17.29 -7.24
CA TYR A 153 -2.03 18.28 -8.15
C TYR A 153 -1.58 19.73 -7.90
N ALA A 154 -1.52 20.13 -6.63
CA ALA A 154 -1.15 21.48 -6.24
C ALA A 154 0.29 21.84 -6.64
N THR A 155 1.21 20.87 -6.65
CA THR A 155 2.63 21.15 -6.94
C THR A 155 2.88 21.43 -8.41
N ALA A 156 1.92 21.20 -9.30
CA ALA A 156 2.00 21.63 -10.69
C ALA A 156 2.00 23.17 -10.82
N PHE A 157 1.53 23.91 -9.81
CA PHE A 157 1.30 25.35 -9.89
C PHE A 157 2.29 26.17 -9.05
N PRO A 158 2.55 27.44 -9.42
CA PRO A 158 3.41 28.33 -8.64
C PRO A 158 2.95 28.47 -7.18
N ASP A 159 3.90 28.37 -6.25
CA ASP A 159 3.67 28.42 -4.80
C ASP A 159 2.65 27.38 -4.29
N ASN A 160 2.47 26.27 -5.00
CA ASN A 160 1.46 25.25 -4.74
C ASN A 160 0.02 25.78 -4.71
N ASN A 161 -0.26 26.85 -5.47
CA ASN A 161 -1.57 27.48 -5.51
C ASN A 161 -2.30 27.13 -6.82
N ILE A 162 -3.33 26.29 -6.72
CA ILE A 162 -4.15 25.79 -7.85
C ILE A 162 -4.92 26.88 -8.63
N TRP A 163 -4.82 28.15 -8.23
CA TRP A 163 -5.37 29.30 -8.96
C TRP A 163 -4.30 30.13 -9.69
N LYS A 164 -3.02 29.78 -9.59
CA LYS A 164 -1.92 30.46 -10.28
C LYS A 164 -1.52 29.72 -11.55
N GLN A 165 -1.06 30.47 -12.56
CA GLN A 165 -0.63 29.95 -13.87
C GLN A 165 0.82 30.39 -14.15
N PRO A 166 1.55 29.72 -15.07
CA PRO A 166 1.19 28.48 -15.74
C PRO A 166 1.53 27.24 -14.87
N PRO A 167 0.85 26.10 -15.08
CA PRO A 167 1.28 24.84 -14.52
C PRO A 167 2.55 24.34 -15.21
N HIS A 168 3.21 23.36 -14.60
CA HIS A 168 4.31 22.62 -15.20
C HIS A 168 4.07 21.11 -15.10
N CYS A 169 4.89 20.33 -15.80
CA CYS A 169 4.94 18.89 -15.65
C CYS A 169 6.20 18.49 -14.88
N THR A 170 6.03 17.64 -13.87
CA THR A 170 7.14 16.96 -13.19
C THR A 170 6.87 15.46 -13.22
N ILE A 171 7.74 14.71 -13.87
CA ILE A 171 7.66 13.24 -13.88
C ILE A 171 8.22 12.73 -12.55
N GLY A 172 7.35 12.14 -11.72
CA GLY A 172 7.74 11.55 -10.45
C GLY A 172 8.64 10.31 -10.60
N PRO A 173 9.37 9.93 -9.54
CA PRO A 173 10.24 8.76 -9.56
C PRO A 173 9.44 7.47 -9.81
N ASN A 174 9.98 6.58 -10.65
CA ASN A 174 9.39 5.27 -10.98
C ASN A 174 7.94 5.35 -11.48
N ARG A 175 7.54 6.46 -12.09
CA ARG A 175 6.17 6.74 -12.56
C ARG A 175 5.54 5.57 -13.33
N ASP A 176 6.27 4.97 -14.26
CA ASP A 176 5.73 3.88 -15.09
C ASP A 176 5.51 2.57 -14.32
N ALA A 177 6.31 2.31 -13.28
CA ALA A 177 6.11 1.15 -12.39
C ALA A 177 4.92 1.36 -11.43
N ARG A 178 4.43 2.60 -11.30
CA ARG A 178 3.29 2.99 -10.45
C ARG A 178 2.01 3.19 -11.26
N ALA A 179 2.08 3.09 -12.58
CA ALA A 179 1.00 3.48 -13.48
C ALA A 179 -0.12 2.42 -13.52
N VAL A 180 -1.34 2.86 -13.20
CA VAL A 180 -2.60 2.14 -13.41
C VAL A 180 -3.09 2.39 -14.82
N LYS A 181 -3.52 1.34 -15.53
CA LYS A 181 -4.10 1.44 -16.88
C LYS A 181 -5.51 0.90 -16.93
N ILE A 182 -6.19 1.13 -18.05
CA ILE A 182 -7.42 0.44 -18.41
C ILE A 182 -7.24 -0.25 -19.76
N THR A 183 -7.84 -1.41 -19.95
CA THR A 183 -7.78 -2.13 -21.24
C THR A 183 -8.92 -1.74 -22.16
N ASN A 184 -10.03 -1.22 -21.65
CA ASN A 184 -11.17 -0.84 -22.46
C ASN A 184 -11.91 0.43 -21.97
N SER A 185 -12.41 1.20 -22.94
CA SER A 185 -13.27 2.36 -22.74
C SER A 185 -14.21 2.45 -23.95
N THR A 186 -15.50 2.65 -23.69
CA THR A 186 -16.56 2.71 -24.71
C THR A 186 -17.53 3.83 -24.41
N THR A 187 -18.33 4.24 -25.39
CA THR A 187 -19.34 5.28 -25.23
C THR A 187 -20.76 4.72 -25.17
N LEU A 188 -21.61 5.37 -24.37
CA LEU A 188 -23.02 5.02 -24.17
C LEU A 188 -23.90 6.24 -24.49
N ALA A 189 -24.64 6.17 -25.60
CA ALA A 189 -25.51 7.25 -26.05
C ALA A 189 -26.95 7.11 -25.54
N ASN A 190 -27.43 5.88 -25.36
CA ASN A 190 -28.81 5.62 -24.97
C ASN A 190 -28.98 5.55 -23.44
N VAL A 191 -30.06 6.13 -22.92
CA VAL A 191 -30.37 6.18 -21.48
C VAL A 191 -30.46 4.78 -20.85
N ILE A 192 -31.01 3.79 -21.57
CA ILE A 192 -31.13 2.42 -21.05
C ILE A 192 -29.75 1.77 -20.89
N ASP A 193 -28.86 1.93 -21.87
CA ASP A 193 -27.50 1.36 -21.79
C ASP A 193 -26.67 2.02 -20.70
N ARG A 194 -26.83 3.34 -20.52
CA ARG A 194 -26.20 4.07 -19.42
C ARG A 194 -26.63 3.50 -18.07
N LYS A 195 -27.94 3.32 -17.85
CA LYS A 195 -28.47 2.75 -16.59
C LYS A 195 -28.07 1.28 -16.41
N ASN A 196 -28.13 0.47 -17.47
CA ASN A 196 -27.65 -0.91 -17.46
C ASN A 196 -26.18 -0.98 -17.05
N TYR A 197 -25.32 -0.17 -17.68
CA TYR A 197 -23.89 -0.16 -17.39
C TYR A 197 -23.60 0.31 -15.97
N ILE A 198 -24.17 1.45 -15.55
CA ILE A 198 -23.98 1.96 -14.17
C ILE A 198 -24.53 0.96 -13.14
N SER A 199 -25.60 0.23 -13.47
CA SER A 199 -26.14 -0.79 -12.59
C SER A 199 -25.26 -2.04 -12.50
N ALA A 200 -24.68 -2.51 -13.60
CA ALA A 200 -23.95 -3.76 -13.61
C ALA A 200 -22.44 -3.60 -13.33
N ASN A 201 -21.83 -2.49 -13.77
CA ASN A 201 -20.38 -2.39 -13.92
C ASN A 201 -19.75 -1.29 -13.08
N GLY A 202 -20.24 -0.05 -13.13
CA GLY A 202 -19.59 1.03 -12.37
C GLY A 202 -19.91 2.46 -12.82
N PRO A 203 -19.34 3.46 -12.14
CA PRO A 203 -19.41 4.87 -12.53
C PRO A 203 -18.89 5.14 -13.94
N VAL A 204 -19.34 6.25 -14.53
CA VAL A 204 -18.99 6.67 -15.90
C VAL A 204 -18.68 8.16 -15.95
N SER A 205 -17.94 8.57 -16.97
CA SER A 205 -17.66 9.99 -17.24
C SER A 205 -18.77 10.59 -18.10
N ALA A 206 -19.19 11.82 -17.80
CA ALA A 206 -20.21 12.54 -18.55
C ALA A 206 -19.81 14.01 -18.76
N VAL A 207 -20.23 14.57 -19.88
CA VAL A 207 -20.11 16.00 -20.19
C VAL A 207 -21.48 16.65 -20.05
N MET A 208 -21.52 17.88 -19.52
CA MET A 208 -22.74 18.68 -19.44
C MET A 208 -22.45 20.16 -19.70
N HIS A 209 -23.48 20.88 -20.12
CA HIS A 209 -23.49 22.35 -20.10
C HIS A 209 -23.54 22.85 -18.66
N VAL A 210 -22.81 23.93 -18.38
CA VAL A 210 -22.86 24.64 -17.11
C VAL A 210 -23.48 26.00 -17.34
N TYR A 211 -24.63 26.22 -16.71
CA TYR A 211 -25.31 27.50 -16.72
C TYR A 211 -24.93 28.33 -15.49
N GLU A 212 -25.09 29.65 -15.58
CA GLU A 212 -24.83 30.59 -14.47
C GLU A 212 -25.49 30.18 -13.15
N ASP A 213 -26.72 29.68 -13.19
CA ASP A 213 -27.46 29.26 -11.99
C ASP A 213 -26.85 28.03 -11.30
N PHE A 214 -26.12 27.19 -12.04
CA PHE A 214 -25.50 25.97 -11.51
C PHE A 214 -24.34 26.27 -10.54
N PHE A 215 -23.62 27.38 -10.71
CA PHE A 215 -22.57 27.76 -9.76
C PHE A 215 -23.11 27.95 -8.34
N ALA A 216 -24.38 28.32 -8.20
CA ALA A 216 -25.06 28.48 -6.92
C ALA A 216 -25.73 27.19 -6.40
N TYR A 217 -25.57 26.05 -7.07
CA TYR A 217 -26.21 24.80 -6.64
C TYR A 217 -25.82 24.42 -5.20
N ALA A 218 -26.84 24.14 -4.37
CA ALA A 218 -26.68 23.74 -2.98
C ALA A 218 -27.12 22.29 -2.74
N ASP A 219 -28.34 21.95 -3.17
CA ASP A 219 -29.00 20.70 -2.83
C ASP A 219 -30.20 20.40 -3.77
N GLY A 220 -30.72 19.17 -3.74
CA GLY A 220 -31.85 18.69 -4.51
C GLY A 220 -31.49 18.10 -5.87
N VAL A 221 -32.37 18.21 -6.86
CA VAL A 221 -32.19 17.71 -8.23
C VAL A 221 -32.20 18.88 -9.20
N TYR A 222 -31.02 19.23 -9.70
CA TYR A 222 -30.83 20.38 -10.58
C TYR A 222 -31.60 20.22 -11.90
N SER A 223 -32.23 21.31 -12.30
CA SER A 223 -32.79 21.56 -13.62
C SER A 223 -32.58 23.04 -13.90
N HIS A 224 -32.11 23.37 -15.09
CA HIS A 224 -31.79 24.75 -15.44
C HIS A 224 -33.05 25.63 -15.40
N VAL A 225 -32.96 26.80 -14.78
CA VAL A 225 -34.08 27.75 -14.64
C VAL A 225 -33.76 29.13 -15.18
N SER A 226 -32.50 29.57 -15.11
CA SER A 226 -32.11 30.91 -15.54
C SER A 226 -30.60 31.06 -15.76
N GLY A 227 -30.23 32.14 -16.44
CA GLY A 227 -28.83 32.48 -16.70
C GLY A 227 -28.28 31.86 -17.98
N ALA A 228 -27.18 32.43 -18.47
CA ALA A 228 -26.58 31.99 -19.72
C ALA A 228 -25.80 30.67 -19.56
N ASP A 229 -25.68 29.93 -20.67
CA ASP A 229 -24.69 28.85 -20.81
C ASP A 229 -23.28 29.45 -20.76
N LYS A 230 -22.42 28.86 -19.92
CA LYS A 230 -21.03 29.30 -19.70
C LYS A 230 -20.01 28.37 -20.34
N GLY A 231 -20.41 27.19 -20.80
CA GLY A 231 -19.54 26.22 -21.41
C GLY A 231 -19.71 24.83 -20.83
N LEU A 232 -18.76 23.95 -21.14
CA LEU A 232 -18.87 22.52 -20.91
C LEU A 232 -17.96 22.05 -19.79
N HIS A 233 -18.50 21.15 -18.96
CA HIS A 233 -17.82 20.57 -17.82
C HIS A 233 -17.95 19.05 -17.80
N CYS A 234 -16.93 18.38 -17.28
CA CYS A 234 -16.90 16.92 -17.18
C CYS A 234 -17.07 16.48 -15.73
N VAL A 235 -17.98 15.56 -15.48
CA VAL A 235 -18.36 15.07 -14.15
C VAL A 235 -18.48 13.55 -14.14
N THR A 236 -18.25 12.92 -12.98
CA THR A 236 -18.38 11.47 -12.85
C THR A 236 -19.79 11.13 -12.41
N VAL A 237 -20.56 10.42 -13.23
CA VAL A 237 -21.87 9.88 -12.87
C VAL A 237 -21.67 8.60 -12.07
N ILE A 238 -21.91 8.68 -10.77
CA ILE A 238 -21.70 7.60 -9.79
C ILE A 238 -22.99 6.80 -9.50
N GLY A 239 -24.09 7.17 -10.13
CA GLY A 239 -25.39 6.61 -9.79
C GLY A 239 -26.57 7.32 -10.42
N TYR A 240 -27.76 6.85 -10.08
CA TYR A 240 -29.04 7.42 -10.50
C TYR A 240 -30.18 6.97 -9.59
N SER A 241 -31.34 7.64 -9.70
CA SER A 241 -32.56 7.28 -8.98
C SER A 241 -33.77 7.45 -9.89
N GLU A 242 -34.53 6.37 -10.11
CA GLU A 242 -35.79 6.44 -10.85
C GLU A 242 -36.87 7.19 -10.05
N ALA A 243 -36.87 7.06 -8.72
CA ALA A 243 -37.82 7.77 -7.86
C ALA A 243 -37.61 9.30 -7.92
N GLU A 244 -36.36 9.73 -8.06
CA GLU A 244 -36.00 11.13 -8.22
C GLU A 244 -35.77 11.54 -9.69
N HIS A 245 -35.94 10.65 -10.66
CA HIS A 245 -35.65 10.93 -12.07
C HIS A 245 -34.34 11.70 -12.32
N CYS A 246 -33.23 11.24 -11.71
CA CYS A 246 -31.97 11.97 -11.72
C CYS A 246 -30.72 11.10 -11.87
N TRP A 247 -29.65 11.70 -12.38
CA TRP A 247 -28.27 11.22 -12.26
C TRP A 247 -27.66 11.76 -10.95
N ILE A 248 -26.78 10.97 -10.34
CA ILE A 248 -26.00 11.34 -9.15
C ILE A 248 -24.55 11.51 -9.60
N CYS A 249 -23.99 12.69 -9.38
CA CYS A 249 -22.70 13.08 -9.95
C CYS A 249 -21.71 13.53 -8.87
N LYS A 250 -20.44 13.17 -9.06
CA LYS A 250 -19.28 13.71 -8.35
C LYS A 250 -18.65 14.83 -9.19
N ASN A 251 -18.41 15.98 -8.57
CA ASN A 251 -17.78 17.14 -9.19
C ASN A 251 -16.32 17.30 -8.72
N SER A 252 -15.58 18.22 -9.33
CA SER A 252 -14.16 18.53 -9.09
C SER A 252 -13.92 19.97 -8.62
N TRP A 253 -14.93 20.60 -8.00
CA TRP A 253 -14.85 21.98 -7.48
C TRP A 253 -14.70 22.04 -5.95
N GLY A 254 -14.13 20.99 -5.36
CA GLY A 254 -13.96 20.88 -3.92
C GLY A 254 -15.25 20.64 -3.14
N THR A 255 -15.10 20.42 -1.84
CA THR A 255 -16.21 20.06 -0.93
C THR A 255 -17.07 21.25 -0.51
N GLY A 256 -16.61 22.48 -0.74
CA GLY A 256 -17.35 23.72 -0.43
C GLY A 256 -18.53 23.99 -1.38
N TRP A 257 -18.64 23.25 -2.48
CA TRP A 257 -19.70 23.40 -3.48
C TRP A 257 -20.72 22.24 -3.41
N GLY A 258 -22.00 22.53 -3.67
CA GLY A 258 -23.07 21.51 -3.68
C GLY A 258 -23.21 20.73 -2.37
N GLN A 259 -23.46 19.42 -2.48
CA GLN A 259 -23.60 18.48 -1.38
C GLN A 259 -22.24 17.85 -1.04
N GLY A 260 -21.28 18.66 -0.56
CA GLY A 260 -19.92 18.18 -0.28
C GLY A 260 -19.14 17.83 -1.55
N GLY A 261 -19.41 18.53 -2.65
CA GLY A 261 -18.84 18.28 -3.97
C GLY A 261 -19.64 17.32 -4.86
N PHE A 262 -20.78 16.81 -4.37
CA PHE A 262 -21.73 16.01 -5.15
C PHE A 262 -22.94 16.85 -5.55
N PHE A 263 -23.63 16.40 -6.60
CA PHE A 263 -24.92 16.97 -7.01
C PHE A 263 -25.81 15.91 -7.67
N LYS A 264 -27.09 16.22 -7.80
CA LYS A 264 -28.01 15.46 -8.64
C LYS A 264 -28.53 16.36 -9.76
N ILE A 265 -28.71 15.79 -10.94
CA ILE A 265 -29.27 16.48 -12.10
C ILE A 265 -30.39 15.66 -12.71
N ALA A 266 -31.51 16.29 -13.05
CA ALA A 266 -32.64 15.58 -13.63
C ALA A 266 -32.28 15.00 -15.01
N TYR A 267 -32.89 13.88 -15.38
CA TYR A 267 -32.76 13.32 -16.73
C TYR A 267 -33.17 14.35 -17.79
N GLY A 268 -32.44 14.39 -18.91
CA GLY A 268 -32.71 15.31 -20.02
C GLY A 268 -32.28 16.75 -19.79
N GLN A 269 -31.50 17.05 -18.75
CA GLN A 269 -31.05 18.41 -18.44
C GLN A 269 -29.60 18.66 -18.84
N ALA A 270 -29.30 19.91 -19.18
CA ALA A 270 -27.95 20.41 -19.47
C ALA A 270 -27.17 19.57 -20.50
N GLY A 271 -27.87 18.93 -21.45
CA GLY A 271 -27.25 18.10 -22.47
C GLY A 271 -26.63 16.79 -21.95
N ILE A 272 -26.63 16.53 -20.64
CA ILE A 272 -25.79 15.48 -20.02
C ILE A 272 -26.04 14.10 -20.60
N ASP A 273 -27.31 13.79 -20.85
CA ASP A 273 -27.79 12.51 -21.37
C ASP A 273 -28.58 12.65 -22.68
N THR A 274 -28.65 13.85 -23.26
CA THR A 274 -29.34 14.11 -24.53
C THR A 274 -28.39 14.49 -25.65
N GLU A 275 -27.33 15.23 -25.35
CA GLU A 275 -26.37 15.73 -26.33
C GLU A 275 -25.05 14.98 -26.27
N PHE A 276 -24.61 14.55 -25.08
CA PHE A 276 -23.32 13.92 -24.88
C PHE A 276 -23.44 12.43 -24.50
N PRO A 277 -22.54 11.56 -24.98
CA PRO A 277 -22.49 10.18 -24.51
C PRO A 277 -21.89 10.10 -23.09
N PHE A 278 -22.01 8.94 -22.46
CA PHE A 278 -21.22 8.60 -21.27
C PHE A 278 -20.03 7.73 -21.67
N TRP A 279 -18.88 7.93 -21.05
CA TRP A 279 -17.68 7.13 -21.28
C TRP A 279 -17.46 6.15 -20.15
N THR A 280 -17.24 4.90 -20.51
CA THR A 280 -16.95 3.81 -19.58
C THR A 280 -15.46 3.57 -19.46
N ALA A 281 -15.05 2.88 -18.41
CA ALA A 281 -13.73 2.30 -18.28
C ALA A 281 -13.86 0.87 -17.73
N SER A 282 -13.01 -0.05 -18.17
CA SER A 282 -13.02 -1.42 -17.66
C SER A 282 -11.69 -2.12 -17.90
N GLY A 283 -11.49 -3.21 -17.17
CA GLY A 283 -10.29 -4.02 -17.22
C GLY A 283 -9.08 -3.19 -16.77
N VAL A 284 -9.19 -2.68 -15.56
CA VAL A 284 -8.14 -1.97 -14.84
C VAL A 284 -6.95 -2.91 -14.70
N VAL A 285 -5.78 -2.42 -15.09
CA VAL A 285 -4.51 -3.09 -14.91
C VAL A 285 -3.77 -2.33 -13.82
N LEU A 286 -3.73 -2.92 -12.64
CA LEU A 286 -2.92 -2.41 -11.54
C LEU A 286 -1.43 -2.49 -11.91
N PRO A 287 -0.58 -1.64 -11.33
CA PRO A 287 0.85 -1.75 -11.50
C PRO A 287 1.24 -3.14 -10.96
N GLN A 288 2.21 -3.82 -11.58
CA GLN A 288 2.71 -5.10 -11.06
C GLN A 288 3.31 -4.88 -9.66
N GLN A 289 2.47 -4.99 -8.64
CA GLN A 289 2.83 -5.04 -7.24
C GLN A 289 3.48 -6.41 -7.05
N GLN A 290 4.81 -6.48 -7.17
CA GLN A 290 5.53 -7.75 -6.97
C GLN A 290 5.43 -8.29 -5.53
N HIS A 291 4.83 -7.55 -4.58
CA HIS A 291 4.87 -7.85 -3.14
C HIS A 291 3.60 -7.43 -2.38
N ALA A 292 2.44 -8.04 -2.68
CA ALA A 292 1.23 -7.91 -1.84
C ALA A 292 1.14 -9.04 -0.79
N TRP A 293 0.67 -8.73 0.41
CA TRP A 293 0.39 -9.73 1.46
C TRP A 293 -0.90 -10.50 1.14
N TYR A 294 -0.87 -11.84 1.28
CA TYR A 294 -2.02 -12.72 1.02
C TYR A 294 -2.97 -12.91 2.24
N GLY A 295 -2.83 -12.09 3.28
CA GLY A 295 -3.55 -12.24 4.55
C GLY A 295 -2.97 -13.36 5.44
N TYR A 296 -3.53 -13.52 6.64
CA TYR A 296 -3.11 -14.57 7.58
C TYR A 296 -3.68 -15.93 7.19
N GLU A 297 -2.80 -16.94 7.09
CA GLU A 297 -3.16 -18.35 6.95
C GLU A 297 -2.92 -19.07 8.29
N ASN A 298 -3.95 -19.76 8.82
CA ASN A 298 -3.78 -20.57 10.02
C ASN A 298 -3.11 -21.91 9.67
N LEU A 299 -1.86 -22.09 10.13
CA LEU A 299 -1.07 -23.30 9.87
C LEU A 299 -1.38 -24.50 10.79
N GLY A 300 -2.34 -24.34 11.70
CA GLY A 300 -2.71 -25.31 12.72
C GLY A 300 -1.65 -25.50 13.80
N GLY A 301 -1.92 -26.40 14.75
CA GLY A 301 -1.02 -26.72 15.87
C GLY A 301 -1.27 -25.88 17.13
N LEU A 302 -0.82 -26.38 18.28
CA LEU A 302 -0.81 -25.66 19.55
C LEU A 302 0.64 -25.43 19.96
N LEU A 303 1.07 -24.17 19.90
CA LEU A 303 2.46 -23.76 20.02
C LEU A 303 2.74 -23.17 21.41
N SER A 304 3.89 -23.48 22.00
CA SER A 304 4.30 -22.99 23.32
C SER A 304 5.61 -22.19 23.30
N SER A 305 6.09 -21.79 22.12
CA SER A 305 7.23 -20.89 21.93
C SER A 305 7.03 -20.03 20.69
N ARG A 306 7.91 -19.03 20.51
CA ARG A 306 8.08 -18.35 19.21
C ARG A 306 8.53 -19.38 18.16
N PRO A 307 7.98 -19.35 16.93
CA PRO A 307 8.48 -20.15 15.82
C PRO A 307 9.75 -19.51 15.22
N ASN A 308 10.66 -20.32 14.72
CA ASN A 308 11.81 -19.89 13.93
C ASN A 308 11.76 -20.50 12.53
N ALA A 309 12.16 -19.75 11.51
CA ALA A 309 12.04 -20.16 10.12
C ALA A 309 13.34 -19.93 9.33
N VAL A 310 13.59 -20.79 8.35
CA VAL A 310 14.69 -20.65 7.40
C VAL A 310 14.27 -21.11 6.01
N SER A 311 15.05 -20.74 5.00
CA SER A 311 14.95 -21.25 3.64
C SER A 311 16.31 -21.75 3.17
N TRP A 312 16.35 -22.92 2.53
CA TRP A 312 17.54 -23.44 1.87
C TRP A 312 17.54 -23.23 0.34
N SER A 313 16.41 -22.75 -0.23
CA SER A 313 16.22 -22.55 -1.68
C SER A 313 14.98 -21.71 -1.96
N ALA A 314 14.89 -21.12 -3.15
CA ALA A 314 13.68 -20.47 -3.62
C ALA A 314 12.44 -21.37 -3.45
N ASN A 315 11.31 -20.78 -3.06
CA ASN A 315 10.03 -21.46 -2.81
C ASN A 315 10.06 -22.56 -1.74
N ARG A 316 11.04 -22.52 -0.82
CA ARG A 316 11.07 -23.36 0.39
C ARG A 316 11.01 -22.49 1.64
N ILE A 317 10.21 -22.90 2.61
CA ILE A 317 10.25 -22.35 3.98
C ILE A 317 10.16 -23.54 4.94
N ASP A 318 11.01 -23.58 5.95
CA ASP A 318 11.02 -24.57 7.02
C ASP A 318 10.85 -23.85 8.35
N VAL A 319 9.87 -24.27 9.14
CA VAL A 319 9.50 -23.67 10.42
C VAL A 319 9.66 -24.70 11.53
N VAL A 320 10.35 -24.32 12.61
CA VAL A 320 10.44 -25.10 13.84
C VAL A 320 9.87 -24.35 15.02
N VAL A 321 9.28 -25.10 15.95
CA VAL A 321 8.61 -24.56 17.12
C VAL A 321 8.56 -25.60 18.23
N ARG A 322 8.42 -25.14 19.48
CA ARG A 322 8.12 -26.02 20.62
C ARG A 322 6.61 -26.23 20.74
N GLY A 323 6.18 -27.49 20.84
CA GLY A 323 4.81 -27.87 21.15
C GLY A 323 4.51 -27.85 22.65
N MET A 324 3.21 -27.95 23.01
CA MET A 324 2.75 -27.98 24.41
C MET A 324 3.30 -29.16 25.23
N ASP A 325 3.74 -30.23 24.56
CA ASP A 325 4.42 -31.40 25.13
C ASP A 325 5.95 -31.20 25.29
N SER A 326 6.45 -29.99 25.05
CA SER A 326 7.87 -29.60 25.04
C SER A 326 8.72 -30.29 23.98
N ALA A 327 8.12 -30.97 23.00
CA ALA A 327 8.83 -31.50 21.83
C ALA A 327 9.04 -30.41 20.77
N VAL A 328 10.03 -30.63 19.91
CA VAL A 328 10.24 -29.81 18.71
C VAL A 328 9.33 -30.32 17.61
N TYR A 329 8.61 -29.42 16.96
CA TYR A 329 7.80 -29.69 15.78
C TYR A 329 8.35 -28.94 14.58
N HIS A 330 8.26 -29.57 13.42
CA HIS A 330 8.67 -29.02 12.13
C HIS A 330 7.50 -29.00 11.16
N LYS A 331 7.41 -27.94 10.34
CA LYS A 331 6.45 -27.79 9.25
C LYS A 331 7.10 -27.01 8.13
N TRP A 332 6.78 -27.35 6.88
CA TRP A 332 7.44 -26.71 5.74
C TRP A 332 6.50 -26.43 4.57
N TRP A 333 6.85 -25.41 3.79
CA TRP A 333 6.26 -25.09 2.49
C TRP A 333 7.11 -25.72 1.39
N ASN A 334 6.50 -26.50 0.50
CA ASN A 334 7.23 -27.20 -0.58
C ASN A 334 7.24 -26.47 -1.93
N GLY A 335 6.77 -25.23 -1.98
CA GLY A 335 6.58 -24.45 -3.21
C GLY A 335 5.14 -24.40 -3.70
N THR A 336 4.28 -25.30 -3.21
CA THR A 336 2.87 -25.41 -3.62
C THR A 336 1.89 -25.53 -2.45
N SER A 337 2.31 -26.13 -1.34
CA SER A 337 1.47 -26.33 -0.16
C SER A 337 2.31 -26.50 1.11
N TRP A 338 1.72 -26.09 2.23
CA TRP A 338 2.20 -26.41 3.57
C TRP A 338 2.01 -27.89 3.87
N GLN A 339 3.06 -28.57 4.33
CA GLN A 339 2.99 -29.96 4.76
C GLN A 339 2.47 -30.07 6.20
N GLY A 340 2.14 -31.28 6.66
CA GLY A 340 1.69 -31.50 8.03
C GLY A 340 2.77 -31.16 9.07
N TRP A 341 2.34 -30.83 10.29
CA TRP A 341 3.27 -30.77 11.42
C TRP A 341 3.83 -32.15 11.70
N GLU A 342 5.15 -32.28 11.74
CA GLU A 342 5.84 -33.50 12.18
C GLU A 342 6.55 -33.25 13.51
N SER A 343 6.45 -34.20 14.44
CA SER A 343 7.22 -34.15 15.69
C SER A 343 8.64 -34.63 15.42
N LEU A 344 9.62 -33.82 15.80
CA LEU A 344 11.03 -34.20 15.86
C LEU A 344 11.40 -34.79 17.23
N GLY A 345 10.46 -34.86 18.18
CA GLY A 345 10.70 -35.30 19.54
C GLY A 345 11.51 -34.28 20.37
N GLY A 346 12.21 -34.77 21.39
CA GLY A 346 12.97 -33.93 22.33
C GLY A 346 12.11 -33.40 23.50
N GLN A 347 12.79 -32.81 24.49
CA GLN A 347 12.18 -32.13 25.64
C GLN A 347 12.97 -30.85 25.91
N ILE A 348 12.42 -29.71 25.49
CA ILE A 348 13.14 -28.44 25.38
C ILE A 348 12.46 -27.33 26.19
N GLN A 349 13.26 -26.39 26.70
CA GLN A 349 12.78 -25.35 27.63
C GLN A 349 12.43 -24.01 26.98
N GLY A 350 12.85 -23.78 25.73
CA GLY A 350 12.67 -22.50 25.01
C GLY A 350 12.29 -22.69 23.54
N ALA A 351 12.44 -21.64 22.73
CA ALA A 351 12.29 -21.76 21.28
C ALA A 351 13.51 -22.48 20.65
N PRO A 352 13.31 -23.40 19.69
CA PRO A 352 14.41 -23.99 18.92
C PRO A 352 14.92 -23.00 17.86
N ALA A 353 16.20 -23.05 17.53
CA ALA A 353 16.79 -22.33 16.40
C ALA A 353 16.96 -23.24 15.19
N ILE A 354 16.96 -22.67 13.99
CA ILE A 354 17.17 -23.41 12.73
C ILE A 354 18.01 -22.58 11.76
N CYS A 355 18.97 -23.22 11.09
CA CYS A 355 19.72 -22.63 9.99
C CYS A 355 19.92 -23.63 8.85
N SER A 356 20.37 -23.12 7.70
CA SER A 356 20.79 -23.92 6.56
C SER A 356 22.09 -23.35 6.00
N TRP A 357 23.00 -24.23 5.61
CA TRP A 357 24.27 -23.88 4.96
C TRP A 357 24.37 -24.38 3.51
N GLN A 358 23.38 -25.16 3.05
CA GLN A 358 23.24 -25.59 1.66
C GLN A 358 21.82 -26.07 1.36
N ASN A 359 21.49 -26.18 0.06
CA ASN A 359 20.23 -26.74 -0.38
C ASN A 359 20.03 -28.19 0.14
N GLY A 360 18.85 -28.47 0.69
CA GLY A 360 18.50 -29.78 1.24
C GLY A 360 19.12 -30.10 2.60
N ARG A 361 19.69 -29.09 3.29
CA ARG A 361 20.24 -29.21 4.65
C ARG A 361 19.60 -28.24 5.62
N LEU A 362 19.07 -28.76 6.72
CA LEU A 362 18.63 -27.98 7.89
C LEU A 362 19.38 -28.49 9.12
N ASP A 363 19.68 -27.57 10.03
CA ASP A 363 20.29 -27.86 11.32
C ASP A 363 19.45 -27.18 12.40
N VAL A 364 18.86 -27.99 13.28
CA VAL A 364 17.97 -27.57 14.35
C VAL A 364 18.68 -27.68 15.68
N PHE A 365 18.65 -26.61 16.46
CA PHE A 365 19.30 -26.51 17.76
C PHE A 365 18.26 -26.20 18.82
N ALA A 366 18.31 -26.89 19.95
CA ALA A 366 17.39 -26.64 21.05
C ALA A 366 18.06 -26.87 22.40
N VAL A 367 17.76 -25.99 23.36
CA VAL A 367 18.24 -26.19 24.73
C VAL A 367 17.30 -27.13 25.46
N GLY A 368 17.83 -28.26 25.91
CA GLY A 368 17.08 -29.28 26.64
C GLY A 368 16.76 -28.86 28.07
N LEU A 369 15.92 -29.63 28.75
CA LEU A 369 15.62 -29.44 30.19
C LEU A 369 16.86 -29.62 31.09
N ASN A 370 17.91 -30.27 30.58
CA ASN A 370 19.21 -30.41 31.23
C ASN A 370 20.16 -29.23 30.97
N HIS A 371 19.69 -28.16 30.33
CA HIS A 371 20.49 -27.00 29.92
C HIS A 371 21.58 -27.25 28.88
N HIS A 372 21.67 -28.46 28.33
CA HIS A 372 22.57 -28.75 27.21
C HIS A 372 21.95 -28.29 25.88
N LEU A 373 22.80 -27.99 24.91
CA LEU A 373 22.40 -27.82 23.52
C LEU A 373 22.26 -29.18 22.85
N TRP A 374 21.08 -29.42 22.29
CA TRP A 374 20.80 -30.58 21.46
C TRP A 374 20.73 -30.16 20.00
N HIS A 375 21.27 -31.00 19.12
CA HIS A 375 21.26 -30.78 17.68
C HIS A 375 20.58 -31.94 16.94
N ARG A 376 19.87 -31.62 15.87
CA ARG A 376 19.31 -32.57 14.92
C ARG A 376 19.29 -31.93 13.54
N TYR A 377 19.71 -32.67 12.53
CA TYR A 377 19.76 -32.18 11.16
C TYR A 377 18.91 -32.99 10.19
N TYR A 378 18.51 -32.35 9.08
CA TYR A 378 17.89 -32.99 7.92
C TYR A 378 18.86 -33.05 6.74
N GLN A 379 18.99 -34.22 6.13
CA GLN A 379 19.65 -34.39 4.82
C GLN A 379 19.09 -35.63 4.11
N GLY A 380 17.98 -35.46 3.38
CA GLY A 380 17.21 -36.58 2.81
C GLY A 380 16.45 -37.41 3.87
N GLY A 381 16.46 -36.95 5.12
CA GLY A 381 15.88 -37.58 6.29
C GLY A 381 16.43 -36.93 7.56
N TRP A 382 15.68 -37.01 8.66
CA TRP A 382 16.12 -36.49 9.94
C TRP A 382 17.07 -37.45 10.65
N SER A 383 18.19 -36.94 11.13
CA SER A 383 19.14 -37.65 12.01
C SER A 383 18.55 -37.87 13.41
N ASN A 384 19.25 -38.62 14.29
CA ASN A 384 18.92 -38.66 15.72
C ASN A 384 19.33 -37.34 16.40
N TRP A 385 18.75 -37.07 17.57
CA TRP A 385 19.24 -35.99 18.42
C TRP A 385 20.64 -36.32 18.95
N GLU A 386 21.57 -35.38 18.81
CA GLU A 386 22.90 -35.43 19.40
C GLU A 386 23.06 -34.36 20.49
N ASP A 387 23.64 -34.75 21.63
CA ASP A 387 23.94 -33.85 22.74
C ASP A 387 25.28 -33.17 22.48
N LEU A 388 25.26 -31.85 22.30
CA LEU A 388 26.45 -31.02 22.10
C LEU A 388 26.94 -30.37 23.41
N GLY A 389 26.38 -30.76 24.55
CA GLY A 389 26.77 -30.31 25.87
C GLY A 389 26.50 -28.82 26.12
N GLY A 390 27.33 -28.21 26.95
CA GLY A 390 27.16 -26.82 27.40
C GLY A 390 26.25 -26.70 28.64
N MET A 391 26.07 -25.48 29.13
CA MET A 391 25.19 -25.15 30.26
C MET A 391 24.55 -23.78 29.99
N LEU A 392 23.38 -23.81 29.34
CA LEU A 392 22.76 -22.65 28.70
C LEU A 392 21.52 -22.14 29.44
N SER A 393 21.33 -20.83 29.40
CA SER A 393 20.30 -20.06 30.12
C SER A 393 19.46 -19.13 29.21
N SER A 394 19.59 -19.26 27.89
CA SER A 394 18.77 -18.57 26.88
C SER A 394 18.42 -19.51 25.73
N GLU A 395 17.54 -19.08 24.83
CA GLU A 395 17.45 -19.70 23.50
C GLU A 395 18.78 -19.58 22.74
N PRO A 396 19.09 -20.54 21.84
CA PRO A 396 20.25 -20.46 20.97
C PRO A 396 19.95 -19.57 19.76
N ALA A 397 20.98 -18.96 19.20
CA ALA A 397 20.97 -18.34 17.88
C ALA A 397 21.97 -19.07 16.98
N CYS A 398 21.60 -19.36 15.74
CA CYS A 398 22.45 -20.07 14.80
C CYS A 398 22.54 -19.34 13.45
N VAL A 399 23.73 -19.34 12.85
CA VAL A 399 23.99 -18.71 11.54
C VAL A 399 24.97 -19.55 10.73
N SER A 400 24.91 -19.41 9.41
CA SER A 400 25.90 -19.96 8.48
C SER A 400 26.37 -18.84 7.54
N TRP A 401 27.67 -18.77 7.31
CA TRP A 401 28.30 -17.87 6.33
C TRP A 401 28.82 -18.59 5.08
N GLY A 402 28.63 -19.92 5.01
CA GLY A 402 29.03 -20.69 3.86
C GLY A 402 28.82 -22.19 4.05
N PRO A 403 29.04 -22.99 2.98
CA PRO A 403 28.87 -24.43 3.05
C PRO A 403 29.75 -25.08 4.13
N ASN A 404 29.20 -26.09 4.81
CA ASN A 404 29.79 -26.81 5.93
C ASN A 404 30.12 -25.94 7.15
N ARG A 405 29.56 -24.72 7.27
CA ARG A 405 29.82 -23.84 8.40
C ARG A 405 28.54 -23.50 9.15
N ILE A 406 28.55 -23.73 10.46
CA ILE A 406 27.49 -23.31 11.37
C ILE A 406 28.15 -22.71 12.61
N ASP A 407 27.60 -21.61 13.10
CA ASP A 407 28.02 -20.95 14.34
C ASP A 407 26.80 -20.78 15.24
N ILE A 408 26.91 -21.20 16.50
CA ILE A 408 25.84 -21.19 17.50
C ILE A 408 26.26 -20.37 18.70
N PHE A 409 25.36 -19.48 19.13
CA PHE A 409 25.55 -18.60 20.26
C PHE A 409 24.42 -18.79 21.26
N ALA A 410 24.75 -18.83 22.54
CA ALA A 410 23.77 -18.85 23.62
C ALA A 410 24.34 -18.18 24.86
N ARG A 411 23.47 -17.71 25.75
CA ARG A 411 23.89 -17.25 27.07
C ARG A 411 24.16 -18.46 27.96
N GLY A 412 25.30 -18.49 28.63
CA GLY A 412 25.64 -19.52 29.62
C GLY A 412 24.99 -19.26 30.98
N MET A 413 25.09 -20.22 31.89
CA MET A 413 24.68 -20.05 33.30
C MET A 413 25.46 -18.96 34.04
N ASN A 414 26.67 -18.64 33.57
CA ASN A 414 27.50 -17.55 34.08
C ASN A 414 27.13 -16.18 33.48
N SER A 415 26.07 -16.09 32.68
CA SER A 415 25.65 -14.89 31.93
C SER A 415 26.63 -14.43 30.84
N SER A 416 27.70 -15.17 30.54
CA SER A 416 28.55 -14.91 29.37
C SER A 416 27.86 -15.36 28.08
N MET A 417 28.32 -14.83 26.95
CA MET A 417 28.03 -15.41 25.64
C MET A 417 28.95 -16.61 25.40
N TRP A 418 28.38 -17.75 25.05
CA TRP A 418 29.10 -18.96 24.69
C TRP A 418 28.92 -19.27 23.21
N HIS A 419 29.98 -19.76 22.58
CA HIS A 419 30.01 -20.07 21.16
C HIS A 419 30.44 -21.53 20.91
N LEU A 420 29.77 -22.17 19.96
CA LEU A 420 30.05 -23.50 19.44
C LEU A 420 29.96 -23.44 17.91
N TRP A 421 30.86 -24.12 17.20
CA TRP A 421 30.81 -24.12 15.74
C TRP A 421 31.08 -25.48 15.11
N TYR A 422 30.64 -25.60 13.86
CA TYR A 422 30.88 -26.72 12.98
C TYR A 422 31.57 -26.24 11.70
N ASP A 423 32.64 -26.92 11.27
CA ASP A 423 33.34 -26.66 9.99
C ASP A 423 33.62 -27.96 9.19
N GLY A 424 32.75 -28.95 9.35
CA GLY A 424 32.98 -30.35 8.94
C GLY A 424 33.17 -31.27 10.15
N THR A 425 33.48 -30.70 11.31
CA THR A 425 33.42 -31.34 12.63
C THR A 425 32.92 -30.34 13.66
N TRP A 426 32.29 -30.82 14.73
CA TRP A 426 31.99 -30.00 15.90
C TRP A 426 33.27 -29.67 16.67
N HIS A 427 33.37 -28.44 17.14
CA HIS A 427 34.43 -27.99 18.04
C HIS A 427 33.92 -27.89 19.48
N GLY A 428 34.79 -27.53 20.43
CA GLY A 428 34.39 -27.34 21.83
C GLY A 428 33.73 -25.98 22.06
N TRP A 429 32.92 -25.87 23.11
CA TRP A 429 32.38 -24.60 23.59
C TRP A 429 33.50 -23.64 24.00
N GLU A 430 33.44 -22.40 23.52
CA GLU A 430 34.30 -21.31 23.97
C GLU A 430 33.51 -20.19 24.64
N ASP A 431 34.03 -19.67 25.76
CA ASP A 431 33.46 -18.54 26.49
C ASP A 431 33.94 -17.23 25.83
N LEU A 432 33.02 -16.49 25.23
CA LEU A 432 33.29 -15.20 24.59
C LEU A 432 33.26 -14.02 25.59
N GLY A 433 33.01 -14.31 26.86
CA GLY A 433 32.91 -13.36 27.96
C GLY A 433 31.66 -12.49 27.88
N GLY A 434 31.75 -11.32 28.52
CA GLY A 434 30.64 -10.39 28.67
C GLY A 434 29.67 -10.81 29.79
N VAL A 435 28.71 -9.93 30.09
CA VAL A 435 27.58 -10.24 30.98
C VAL A 435 26.32 -9.77 30.26
N ILE A 436 25.64 -10.71 29.60
CA ILE A 436 24.51 -10.43 28.73
C ILE A 436 23.17 -10.76 29.40
N THR A 437 22.17 -9.90 29.20
CA THR A 437 20.85 -10.01 29.83
C THR A 437 19.76 -10.45 28.86
N SER A 438 20.04 -10.49 27.55
CA SER A 438 19.18 -11.04 26.50
C SER A 438 19.74 -12.33 25.88
N ALA A 439 18.94 -13.01 25.06
CA ALA A 439 19.47 -13.98 24.12
C ALA A 439 20.38 -13.27 23.09
N PRO A 440 21.42 -13.94 22.56
CA PRO A 440 22.22 -13.44 21.44
C PRO A 440 21.40 -13.24 20.17
N ALA A 441 21.67 -12.18 19.41
CA ALA A 441 21.33 -12.08 18.00
C ALA A 441 22.61 -12.15 17.17
N VAL A 442 22.58 -12.83 16.03
CA VAL A 442 23.76 -13.01 15.18
C VAL A 442 23.39 -12.95 13.71
N SER A 443 24.27 -12.39 12.90
CA SER A 443 24.19 -12.43 11.44
C SER A 443 25.59 -12.40 10.84
N SER A 444 25.68 -12.73 9.55
CA SER A 444 26.91 -12.68 8.76
C SER A 444 26.64 -11.96 7.45
N TRP A 445 27.58 -11.10 7.05
CA TRP A 445 27.54 -10.39 5.77
C TRP A 445 28.63 -10.84 4.79
N ALA A 446 29.54 -11.72 5.22
CA ALA A 446 30.57 -12.30 4.37
C ALA A 446 31.13 -13.59 4.98
N SER A 447 31.74 -14.39 4.11
CA SER A 447 32.56 -15.50 4.56
C SER A 447 33.71 -15.01 5.44
N GLY A 448 33.83 -15.56 6.64
CA GLY A 448 34.86 -15.25 7.64
C GLY A 448 34.39 -14.23 8.67
N ARG A 449 33.12 -13.85 8.60
CA ARG A 449 32.55 -12.77 9.41
C ARG A 449 31.32 -13.22 10.18
N LEU A 450 31.30 -12.88 11.46
CA LEU A 450 30.12 -13.00 12.33
C LEU A 450 29.99 -11.72 13.14
N ASP A 451 28.78 -11.21 13.29
CA ASP A 451 28.46 -10.05 14.12
C ASP A 451 27.39 -10.47 15.14
N CYS A 452 27.75 -10.45 16.42
CA CYS A 452 26.93 -10.89 17.53
C CYS A 452 26.52 -9.69 18.38
N PHE A 453 25.25 -9.66 18.77
CA PHE A 453 24.64 -8.56 19.52
C PHE A 453 23.88 -9.09 20.73
N ALA A 454 23.96 -8.37 21.83
CA ALA A 454 23.18 -8.66 23.03
C ALA A 454 22.99 -7.41 23.88
N ARG A 455 21.98 -7.45 24.77
CA ARG A 455 21.81 -6.44 25.81
C ARG A 455 22.77 -6.72 26.97
N GLY A 456 23.46 -5.69 27.44
CA GLY A 456 24.31 -5.76 28.64
C GLY A 456 23.51 -5.57 29.94
N THR A 457 24.20 -5.60 31.08
CA THR A 457 23.61 -5.25 32.40
C THR A 457 23.30 -3.76 32.54
N ASP A 458 23.92 -2.94 31.70
CA ASP A 458 23.72 -1.50 31.60
C ASP A 458 22.57 -1.11 30.65
N ASN A 459 21.80 -2.08 30.16
CA ASN A 459 20.75 -1.91 29.15
C ASN A 459 21.24 -1.38 27.80
N LYS A 460 22.56 -1.43 27.55
CA LYS A 460 23.13 -1.04 26.27
C LYS A 460 23.19 -2.20 25.28
N LEU A 461 23.22 -1.85 24.00
CA LEU A 461 23.55 -2.75 22.91
C LEU A 461 25.05 -3.01 22.87
N TRP A 462 25.44 -4.26 23.13
CA TRP A 462 26.81 -4.72 23.05
C TRP A 462 27.03 -5.56 21.80
N HIS A 463 28.20 -5.38 21.19
CA HIS A 463 28.60 -5.99 19.93
C HIS A 463 29.94 -6.71 20.09
N LYS A 464 30.04 -7.88 19.48
CA LYS A 464 31.29 -8.64 19.34
C LYS A 464 31.31 -9.29 17.97
N TRP A 465 32.46 -9.32 17.31
CA TRP A 465 32.57 -9.87 15.97
C TRP A 465 33.74 -10.81 15.80
N PHE A 466 33.62 -11.71 14.83
CA PHE A 466 34.70 -12.56 14.37
C PHE A 466 35.23 -12.06 13.03
N ASP A 467 36.54 -11.84 12.94
CA ASP A 467 37.27 -11.66 11.68
C ASP A 467 38.67 -12.25 11.85
N LYS A 468 38.82 -13.53 11.47
CA LYS A 468 40.02 -14.36 11.73
C LYS A 468 40.39 -14.49 13.22
N GLY A 469 39.49 -14.07 14.10
CA GLY A 469 39.66 -13.99 15.55
C GLY A 469 38.56 -13.13 16.15
N TRP A 470 38.26 -13.37 17.42
CA TRP A 470 37.23 -12.63 18.14
C TRP A 470 37.72 -11.25 18.58
N SER A 471 36.91 -10.23 18.35
CA SER A 471 37.12 -8.88 18.86
C SER A 471 36.98 -8.80 20.38
N ASN A 472 37.39 -7.68 20.97
CA ASN A 472 36.87 -7.29 22.28
C ASN A 472 35.38 -6.92 22.18
N TRP A 473 34.68 -6.94 23.32
CA TRP A 473 33.33 -6.41 23.41
C TRP A 473 33.32 -4.90 23.17
N GLU A 474 32.42 -4.45 22.29
CA GLU A 474 32.20 -3.07 21.92
C GLU A 474 30.82 -2.61 22.41
N ASN A 475 30.76 -1.52 23.16
CA ASN A 475 29.49 -0.91 23.57
C ASN A 475 29.05 0.11 22.52
N LEU A 476 27.93 -0.16 21.84
CA LEU A 476 27.42 0.68 20.76
C LEU A 476 26.65 1.92 21.24
N GLN A 477 26.59 2.14 22.55
CA GLN A 477 25.96 3.26 23.26
C GLN A 477 24.43 3.34 23.14
N SER A 478 23.81 2.46 22.35
CA SER A 478 22.36 2.39 22.16
C SER A 478 21.65 1.79 23.37
N GLU A 479 20.60 2.46 23.86
CA GLU A 479 19.75 1.97 24.95
C GLU A 479 18.64 1.05 24.41
N MET A 480 18.46 -0.12 25.02
CA MET A 480 17.49 -1.12 24.56
C MET A 480 16.68 -1.76 25.71
N PHE A 481 15.43 -2.11 25.42
CA PHE A 481 14.47 -2.68 26.36
C PHE A 481 14.31 -4.19 26.25
N ASP A 482 14.52 -4.80 25.08
CA ASP A 482 14.42 -6.24 24.86
C ASP A 482 15.52 -6.70 23.88
N SER A 483 15.54 -7.98 23.54
CA SER A 483 16.51 -8.64 22.67
C SER A 483 16.64 -7.94 21.31
N PRO A 484 17.87 -7.77 20.78
CA PRO A 484 18.07 -7.21 19.44
C PRO A 484 17.75 -8.24 18.37
N ALA A 485 17.64 -7.78 17.13
CA ALA A 485 17.56 -8.61 15.94
C ALA A 485 18.55 -8.10 14.90
N ALA A 486 19.35 -8.99 14.32
CA ALA A 486 20.43 -8.65 13.40
C ALA A 486 20.19 -9.26 12.02
N VAL A 487 20.48 -8.52 10.96
CA VAL A 487 20.32 -8.97 9.58
C VAL A 487 21.34 -8.29 8.67
N SER A 488 21.75 -8.99 7.62
CA SER A 488 22.53 -8.41 6.54
C SER A 488 21.78 -8.58 5.21
N TRP A 489 21.79 -7.55 4.38
CA TRP A 489 21.34 -7.64 2.99
C TRP A 489 22.50 -7.66 1.99
N GLY A 490 23.74 -7.52 2.43
CA GLY A 490 24.89 -7.49 1.53
C GLY A 490 26.25 -7.31 2.20
N PRO A 491 27.34 -7.42 1.42
CA PRO A 491 28.70 -7.30 1.94
C PRO A 491 28.95 -5.96 2.63
N ASN A 492 29.71 -6.00 3.73
CA ASN A 492 30.04 -4.86 4.59
C ASN A 492 28.81 -4.15 5.20
N ARG A 493 27.67 -4.84 5.27
CA ARG A 493 26.45 -4.29 5.84
C ARG A 493 25.89 -5.20 6.91
N ILE A 494 25.74 -4.67 8.12
CA ILE A 494 24.94 -5.28 9.17
C ILE A 494 23.97 -4.26 9.75
N ASP A 495 22.72 -4.67 9.91
CA ASP A 495 21.63 -3.88 10.45
C ASP A 495 21.15 -4.55 11.75
N VAL A 496 20.96 -3.73 12.78
CA VAL A 496 20.44 -4.16 14.08
C VAL A 496 19.25 -3.33 14.45
N PHE A 497 18.16 -4.04 14.76
CA PHE A 497 16.90 -3.48 15.21
C PHE A 497 16.63 -3.91 16.65
N PHE A 498 16.09 -3.01 17.46
CA PHE A 498 15.84 -3.27 18.87
C PHE A 498 14.73 -2.37 19.41
N PRO A 499 13.97 -2.83 20.41
CA PRO A 499 13.05 -1.95 21.14
C PRO A 499 13.84 -0.96 22.00
N GLY A 500 13.62 0.34 21.81
CA GLY A 500 14.18 1.40 22.66
C GLY A 500 13.52 1.44 24.05
N GLN A 501 14.04 2.27 24.96
CA GLN A 501 13.50 2.42 26.33
C GLN A 501 12.03 2.87 26.37
N ASN A 502 11.56 3.57 25.33
CA ASN A 502 10.17 4.00 25.20
C ASN A 502 9.35 3.04 24.32
N TYR A 503 9.82 1.79 24.17
CA TYR A 503 9.20 0.77 23.33
C TYR A 503 9.09 1.14 21.86
N ASN A 504 9.82 2.14 21.39
CA ASN A 504 9.84 2.53 19.99
C ASN A 504 10.85 1.66 19.21
N MET A 505 10.63 1.51 17.91
CA MET A 505 11.55 0.76 17.05
C MET A 505 12.82 1.59 16.81
N MET A 506 13.96 1.04 17.24
CA MET A 506 15.27 1.62 17.01
C MET A 506 16.04 0.80 15.97
N HIS A 507 16.88 1.49 15.22
CA HIS A 507 17.72 0.91 14.19
C HIS A 507 19.13 1.50 14.24
N LYS A 508 20.12 0.63 14.03
CA LYS A 508 21.54 1.00 13.91
C LYS A 508 22.20 0.08 12.89
N TRP A 509 23.13 0.61 12.10
CA TRP A 509 23.78 -0.19 11.07
C TRP A 509 25.27 0.12 10.93
N TRP A 510 26.00 -0.85 10.39
CA TRP A 510 27.36 -0.71 9.92
C TRP A 510 27.38 -0.57 8.39
N ASP A 511 28.16 0.35 7.86
CA ASP A 511 28.24 0.63 6.41
C ASP A 511 29.56 0.20 5.74
N GLY A 512 30.39 -0.57 6.45
CA GLY A 512 31.73 -0.95 6.02
C GLY A 512 32.84 -0.07 6.57
N LYS A 513 32.49 1.07 7.17
CA LYS A 513 33.46 2.02 7.74
C LYS A 513 33.14 2.40 9.17
N ALA A 514 31.88 2.64 9.48
CA ALA A 514 31.44 3.06 10.79
C ALA A 514 30.03 2.58 11.12
N TRP A 515 29.74 2.55 12.43
CA TRP A 515 28.39 2.45 12.94
C TRP A 515 27.65 3.78 12.74
N SER A 516 26.39 3.70 12.34
CA SER A 516 25.49 4.84 12.28
C SER A 516 25.18 5.40 13.68
N GLY A 517 24.61 6.60 13.72
CA GLY A 517 23.83 7.03 14.88
C GLY A 517 22.60 6.14 15.09
N ASP A 518 21.99 6.22 16.27
CA ASP A 518 20.73 5.54 16.54
C ASP A 518 19.60 6.23 15.76
N GLU A 519 18.88 5.45 14.97
CA GLU A 519 17.73 5.90 14.19
C GLU A 519 16.43 5.46 14.88
N ASN A 520 15.59 6.41 15.26
CA ASN A 520 14.26 6.13 15.79
C ASN A 520 13.25 6.02 14.65
N LEU A 521 12.68 4.83 14.48
CA LEU A 521 11.74 4.51 13.42
C LEU A 521 10.26 4.68 13.83
N GLY A 522 10.02 5.08 15.08
CA GLY A 522 8.70 5.32 15.66
C GLY A 522 7.99 4.06 16.16
N GLY A 523 6.69 4.18 16.40
CA GLY A 523 5.84 3.09 16.91
C GLY A 523 5.95 2.85 18.42
N ILE A 524 5.07 2.00 18.93
CA ILE A 524 5.11 1.43 20.28
C ILE A 524 4.97 -0.10 20.12
N LEU A 525 6.05 -0.80 20.45
CA LEU A 525 6.24 -2.23 20.28
C LEU A 525 5.74 -2.96 21.53
N SER A 526 4.98 -4.03 21.35
CA SER A 526 4.68 -4.99 22.41
C SER A 526 5.54 -6.26 22.32
N SER A 527 6.36 -6.39 21.27
CA SER A 527 7.24 -7.54 21.04
C SER A 527 8.68 -7.12 20.73
N ALA A 528 9.59 -8.10 20.78
CA ALA A 528 10.86 -8.00 20.07
C ALA A 528 10.65 -7.87 18.55
N VAL A 529 11.68 -7.44 17.82
CA VAL A 529 11.61 -7.19 16.37
C VAL A 529 11.95 -8.47 15.61
N GLY A 530 11.10 -8.86 14.65
CA GLY A 530 11.43 -9.84 13.61
C GLY A 530 12.01 -9.12 12.39
N VAL A 531 13.13 -9.60 11.85
CA VAL A 531 13.83 -8.95 10.73
C VAL A 531 14.21 -9.96 9.67
N SER A 532 14.15 -9.55 8.40
CA SER A 532 14.57 -10.38 7.27
C SER A 532 15.08 -9.51 6.12
N SER A 533 15.90 -10.12 5.27
CA SER A 533 16.28 -9.60 3.97
C SER A 533 16.12 -10.71 2.95
N TRP A 534 15.52 -10.39 1.80
CA TRP A 534 15.31 -11.34 0.70
C TRP A 534 15.99 -10.89 -0.60
N GLN A 535 16.56 -9.70 -0.63
CA GLN A 535 17.40 -9.20 -1.72
C GLN A 535 18.34 -8.08 -1.23
N ALA A 536 19.37 -7.78 -2.00
CA ALA A 536 20.27 -6.67 -1.70
C ALA A 536 19.51 -5.33 -1.61
N GLY A 537 19.86 -4.53 -0.61
CA GLY A 537 19.21 -3.25 -0.29
C GLY A 537 17.90 -3.40 0.47
N ARG A 538 17.31 -4.60 0.55
CA ARG A 538 15.97 -4.79 1.12
C ARG A 538 16.01 -5.27 2.56
N LEU A 539 15.35 -4.53 3.43
CA LEU A 539 15.07 -4.91 4.81
C LEU A 539 13.56 -4.92 5.05
N ASP A 540 13.08 -5.96 5.72
CA ASP A 540 11.69 -6.10 6.15
C ASP A 540 11.67 -6.37 7.67
N CYS A 541 10.94 -5.53 8.39
CA CYS A 541 10.84 -5.58 9.85
C CYS A 541 9.39 -5.78 10.28
N PHE A 542 9.20 -6.63 11.28
CA PHE A 542 7.90 -7.09 11.77
C PHE A 542 7.84 -6.98 13.27
N VAL A 543 6.74 -6.40 13.77
CA VAL A 543 6.56 -6.14 15.20
C VAL A 543 5.10 -6.29 15.58
N GLU A 544 4.82 -6.71 16.81
CA GLU A 544 3.48 -6.60 17.38
C GLU A 544 3.27 -5.18 17.93
N GLY A 545 2.14 -4.56 17.57
CA GLY A 545 1.72 -3.28 18.11
C GLY A 545 0.87 -3.41 19.36
N THR A 546 0.49 -2.29 19.96
CA THR A 546 -0.31 -2.24 21.20
C THR A 546 -1.73 -2.79 21.06
N ASP A 547 -2.20 -3.02 19.84
CA ASP A 547 -3.49 -3.62 19.49
C ASP A 547 -3.37 -5.12 19.16
N SER A 548 -2.19 -5.72 19.38
CA SER A 548 -1.86 -7.10 19.02
C SER A 548 -1.89 -7.40 17.51
N ALA A 549 -1.89 -6.38 16.65
CA ALA A 549 -1.68 -6.56 15.22
C ALA A 549 -0.19 -6.63 14.88
N MET A 550 0.16 -7.37 13.82
CA MET A 550 1.48 -7.31 13.22
C MET A 550 1.60 -6.07 12.34
N TYR A 551 2.57 -5.23 12.65
CA TYR A 551 3.01 -4.13 11.80
C TYR A 551 4.23 -4.53 11.00
N HIS A 552 4.28 -4.05 9.77
CA HIS A 552 5.38 -4.27 8.83
C HIS A 552 5.92 -2.92 8.36
N LYS A 553 7.25 -2.78 8.38
CA LYS A 553 7.95 -1.65 7.77
C LYS A 553 9.11 -2.18 6.95
N TRP A 554 9.37 -1.54 5.81
CA TRP A 554 10.43 -1.95 4.89
C TRP A 554 11.28 -0.79 4.41
N TYR A 555 12.49 -1.13 3.98
CA TYR A 555 13.52 -0.19 3.52
C TYR A 555 14.18 -0.73 2.25
N VAL A 556 14.58 0.17 1.35
CA VAL A 556 15.28 -0.13 0.08
C VAL A 556 16.52 0.74 -0.03
#